data_AF-A0A0F8ES10-F1
#
_entry.id   AF-A0A0F8ES10-F1
#
_cell.length_a   1.000
_cell.length_b   1.000
_cell.length_c   1.000
_cell.angle_alpha   90.00
_cell.angle_beta   90.00
_cell.angle_gamma   90.00
#
_symmetry.space_group_name_H-M   'P 1'
#
loop_
_entity.id
_entity.type
_entity.pdbx_description
1 polymer ?
#
loop_
_entity_poly.entity_id
_entity_poly.type
_entity_poly.pdbx_seq_one_letter_code
_entity_poly.pdbx_strand_id
1 'polypeptide(L)'
;MIAFVICLLAPPLGFAAPAICGSSLDTNATSSDGFCWDAATFGGFNYPVNKHKDFVASENWWGERLQYIEKDGQNELGKNNPGNHVISEGELVYSTRQFSNKYVLVSELGLDAGTTPAELGGMFYYKLPWFGKPYITIENDASQLANLVINQGGSEKKMLKAGETWDLGKDYSLTVNQIDIEGKKVWFSLYKGDNELESGIVE
;
A
#
# COMPACT_ATOMS: atom_id res chain seq x y z
N MET A 1 -17.83 18.68 -19.90
CA MET A 1 -16.69 18.91 -18.99
C MET A 1 -17.17 18.57 -17.59
N ILE A 2 -16.82 17.39 -17.08
CA ILE A 2 -17.29 16.92 -15.76
C ILE A 2 -16.30 17.44 -14.72
N ALA A 3 -16.74 18.38 -13.89
CA ALA A 3 -15.95 18.87 -12.76
C ALA A 3 -16.10 17.89 -11.60
N PHE A 4 -15.00 17.21 -11.25
CA PHE A 4 -14.91 16.46 -9.99
C PHE A 4 -14.62 17.44 -8.86
N VAL A 5 -15.62 17.70 -8.01
CA VAL A 5 -15.45 18.44 -6.76
C VAL A 5 -15.17 17.42 -5.66
N ILE A 6 -13.95 17.39 -5.16
CA ILE A 6 -13.59 16.62 -3.96
C ILE A 6 -13.91 17.51 -2.76
N CYS A 7 -15.03 17.25 -2.10
CA CYS A 7 -15.35 17.88 -0.82
C CYS A 7 -14.59 17.16 0.30
N LEU A 8 -13.50 17.76 0.78
CA LEU A 8 -12.85 17.37 2.04
C LEU A 8 -13.76 17.80 3.20
N LEU A 9 -14.45 16.84 3.81
CA LEU A 9 -15.17 17.04 5.07
C LEU A 9 -14.16 17.34 6.18
N ALA A 10 -14.17 18.56 6.70
CA ALA A 10 -13.37 18.94 7.86
C ALA A 10 -13.93 18.24 9.12
N PRO A 11 -13.10 17.53 9.91
CA PRO A 11 -13.54 16.92 11.16
C PRO A 11 -13.89 17.99 12.21
N PRO A 12 -14.80 17.69 13.17
CA PRO A 12 -15.21 18.62 14.20
C PRO A 12 -14.05 19.00 15.12
N LEU A 13 -14.02 20.27 15.53
CA LEU A 13 -13.08 20.85 16.49
C LEU A 13 -13.20 20.15 17.85
N GLY A 14 -12.22 19.29 18.17
CA GLY A 14 -12.12 18.66 19.48
C GLY A 14 -10.95 17.68 19.52
N PHE A 15 -9.82 18.14 20.08
CA PHE A 15 -8.47 17.56 20.00
C PHE A 15 -7.87 17.64 18.59
N ALA A 16 -6.81 18.44 18.43
CA ALA A 16 -5.98 18.34 17.23
C ALA A 16 -5.55 16.86 17.10
N ALA A 17 -5.88 16.24 15.97
CA ALA A 17 -5.37 14.92 15.65
C ALA A 17 -3.83 14.96 15.76
N PRO A 18 -3.18 13.87 16.21
CA PRO A 18 -1.74 13.84 16.28
C PRO A 18 -1.15 14.19 14.91
N ALA A 19 -0.30 15.22 14.88
CA ALA A 19 0.41 15.63 13.69
C ALA A 19 1.74 14.89 13.61
N ILE A 20 1.99 14.24 12.47
CA ILE A 20 3.30 13.69 12.14
C ILE A 20 3.94 14.69 11.19
N CYS A 21 5.12 15.18 11.53
CA CYS A 21 5.83 16.19 10.75
C CYS A 21 7.07 15.59 10.09
N GLY A 22 7.43 16.11 8.92
CA GLY A 22 8.73 15.85 8.31
C GLY A 22 9.82 16.76 8.86
N SER A 23 11.05 16.50 8.44
CA SER A 23 12.20 17.36 8.70
C SER A 23 11.92 18.77 8.16
N SER A 24 12.27 19.79 8.94
CA SER A 24 12.18 21.18 8.50
C SER A 24 13.19 21.46 7.38
N LEU A 25 12.74 22.21 6.38
CA LEU A 25 13.61 22.75 5.33
C LEU A 25 13.86 24.23 5.58
N ASP A 26 15.14 24.61 5.68
CA ASP A 26 15.58 26.01 5.68
C ASP A 26 16.30 26.32 4.37
N THR A 27 15.61 27.06 3.50
CA THR A 27 16.06 27.38 2.15
C THR A 27 17.10 28.51 2.11
N ASN A 28 17.38 29.18 3.23
CA ASN A 28 18.48 30.14 3.32
C ASN A 28 19.84 29.44 3.55
N ALA A 29 19.84 28.24 4.14
CA ALA A 29 21.04 27.47 4.44
C ALA A 29 21.28 26.33 3.43
N THR A 30 20.23 25.88 2.75
CA THR A 30 20.27 24.74 1.82
C THR A 30 19.67 25.17 0.48
N SER A 31 20.32 24.81 -0.64
CA SER A 31 19.69 24.98 -1.95
C SER A 31 18.39 24.19 -1.97
N SER A 32 17.29 24.84 -2.36
CA SER A 32 16.00 24.18 -2.53
C SER A 32 15.98 23.24 -3.74
N ASP A 33 16.92 23.38 -4.68
CA ASP A 33 16.98 22.62 -5.92
C ASP A 33 16.90 21.11 -5.67
N GLY A 34 15.77 20.51 -6.01
CA GLY A 34 15.56 19.06 -5.90
C GLY A 34 15.36 18.55 -4.48
N PHE A 35 14.93 19.40 -3.54
CA PHE A 35 14.59 18.95 -2.20
C PHE A 35 13.45 17.90 -2.23
N CYS A 36 13.60 16.84 -1.42
CA CYS A 36 12.70 15.71 -1.37
C CYS A 36 12.47 15.27 0.08
N TRP A 37 11.22 15.27 0.52
CA TRP A 37 10.80 14.41 1.63
C TRP A 37 10.57 12.99 1.12
N ASP A 38 11.15 12.03 1.80
CA ASP A 38 11.00 10.59 1.59
C ASP A 38 10.69 9.91 2.93
N ALA A 39 10.65 8.58 2.94
CA ALA A 39 10.29 7.83 4.13
C ALA A 39 11.32 7.95 5.28
N ALA A 40 12.54 8.44 5.03
CA ALA A 40 13.53 8.70 6.09
C ALA A 40 13.43 10.13 6.66
N THR A 41 12.88 11.07 5.90
CA THR A 41 12.80 12.49 6.26
C THR A 41 11.38 12.95 6.57
N PHE A 42 10.37 12.12 6.31
CA PHE A 42 8.99 12.38 6.71
C PHE A 42 8.34 11.13 7.32
N GLY A 43 8.24 11.11 8.65
CA GLY A 43 7.70 9.97 9.40
C GLY A 43 6.22 9.63 9.13
N GLY A 44 5.51 10.45 8.36
CA GLY A 44 4.15 10.18 7.91
C GLY A 44 4.10 9.22 6.71
N PHE A 45 5.20 9.05 5.97
CA PHE A 45 5.29 8.13 4.85
C PHE A 45 5.52 6.69 5.30
N ASN A 46 5.04 5.75 4.50
CA ASN A 46 5.22 4.34 4.79
C ASN A 46 6.71 3.96 4.72
N TYR A 47 7.19 3.28 5.77
CA TYR A 47 8.58 2.85 5.88
C TYR A 47 8.69 1.41 6.42
N PRO A 48 8.85 0.41 5.55
CA PRO A 48 8.99 -0.97 5.97
C PRO A 48 10.35 -1.23 6.64
N VAL A 49 10.31 -2.03 7.70
CA VAL A 49 11.52 -2.47 8.42
C VAL A 49 12.46 -3.22 7.46
N ASN A 50 13.76 -2.97 7.58
CA ASN A 50 14.82 -3.57 6.76
C ASN A 50 14.75 -3.28 5.25
N LYS A 51 14.02 -2.23 4.83
CA LYS A 51 13.93 -1.78 3.43
C LYS A 51 14.46 -0.37 3.18
N HIS A 52 15.26 0.17 4.11
CA HIS A 52 15.79 1.54 4.05
C HIS A 52 16.32 1.92 2.67
N LYS A 53 17.28 1.13 2.17
CA LYS A 53 17.98 1.40 0.90
C LYS A 53 17.01 1.57 -0.26
N ASP A 54 15.95 0.77 -0.32
CA ASP A 54 14.99 0.80 -1.43
C ASP A 54 14.07 2.03 -1.35
N PHE A 55 13.77 2.53 -0.14
CA PHE A 55 12.89 3.68 0.07
C PHE A 55 13.60 5.04 -0.05
N VAL A 56 14.92 5.08 0.09
CA VAL A 56 15.73 6.31 -0.03
C VAL A 56 16.62 6.36 -1.27
N ALA A 57 16.60 5.32 -2.12
CA ALA A 57 17.43 5.25 -3.33
C ALA A 57 17.17 6.43 -4.28
N SER A 58 18.18 7.02 -4.92
CA SER A 58 17.95 8.10 -5.89
C SER A 58 17.08 7.65 -7.07
N GLU A 59 17.32 6.43 -7.57
CA GLU A 59 16.61 5.80 -8.67
C GLU A 59 15.96 4.49 -8.23
N ASN A 60 14.91 4.06 -8.93
CA ASN A 60 14.20 2.81 -8.62
C ASN A 60 13.69 2.69 -7.17
N TRP A 61 13.45 3.84 -6.55
CA TRP A 61 12.92 3.95 -5.19
C TRP A 61 11.53 3.36 -5.04
N TRP A 62 11.19 3.02 -3.80
CA TRP A 62 9.87 2.52 -3.40
C TRP A 62 9.16 3.50 -2.47
N GLY A 63 7.83 3.43 -2.43
CA GLY A 63 7.06 4.14 -1.42
C GLY A 63 6.57 5.50 -1.89
N GLU A 64 6.87 6.56 -1.13
CA GLU A 64 6.30 7.89 -1.30
C GLU A 64 7.39 8.96 -1.28
N ARG A 65 7.15 10.04 -2.04
CA ARG A 65 7.97 11.23 -2.08
C ARG A 65 7.11 12.49 -2.18
N LEU A 66 7.56 13.54 -1.52
CA LEU A 66 7.08 14.90 -1.75
C LEU A 66 8.27 15.77 -2.10
N GLN A 67 8.30 16.27 -3.33
CA GLN A 67 9.46 16.94 -3.91
C GLN A 67 9.10 18.35 -4.34
N TYR A 68 10.06 19.25 -4.19
CA TYR A 68 10.09 20.50 -4.94
C TYR A 68 11.01 20.31 -6.15
N ILE A 69 10.48 20.60 -7.33
CA ILE A 69 11.18 20.46 -8.62
C ILE A 69 11.05 21.79 -9.34
N GLU A 70 12.12 22.58 -9.32
CA GLU A 70 12.24 23.83 -10.07
C GLU A 70 12.19 23.56 -11.59
N LYS A 71 11.38 24.32 -12.33
CA LYS A 71 11.13 24.06 -13.75
C LYS A 71 11.35 25.24 -14.68
N ASP A 72 11.13 26.47 -14.23
CA ASP A 72 11.02 27.64 -15.12
C ASP A 72 11.91 28.83 -14.72
N GLY A 73 12.62 28.73 -13.59
CA GLY A 73 13.46 29.77 -13.01
C GLY A 73 12.66 30.88 -12.33
N GLN A 74 11.34 30.74 -12.19
CA GLN A 74 10.48 31.73 -11.56
C GLN A 74 10.13 31.33 -10.14
N ASN A 75 10.23 32.29 -9.22
CA ASN A 75 9.91 32.10 -7.80
C ASN A 75 10.71 30.98 -7.09
N GLU A 76 11.89 30.61 -7.64
CA GLU A 76 12.87 29.72 -7.00
C GLU A 76 12.86 29.82 -5.46
N LEU A 77 12.42 28.74 -4.83
CA LEU A 77 12.16 28.68 -3.40
C LEU A 77 13.45 29.02 -2.65
N GLY A 78 13.40 30.00 -1.75
CA GLY A 78 14.57 30.48 -0.99
C GLY A 78 15.58 31.37 -1.72
N LYS A 79 15.51 31.51 -3.05
CA LYS A 79 16.46 32.34 -3.81
C LYS A 79 15.85 33.67 -4.27
N ASN A 80 14.62 33.66 -4.79
CA ASN A 80 14.02 34.85 -5.41
C ASN A 80 13.43 35.84 -4.40
N ASN A 81 13.66 37.14 -4.56
CA ASN A 81 13.01 38.16 -3.71
C ASN A 81 12.49 39.34 -4.55
N PRO A 82 11.18 39.65 -4.51
CA PRO A 82 10.11 38.92 -3.83
C PRO A 82 9.80 37.57 -4.51
N GLY A 83 9.19 36.62 -3.79
CA GLY A 83 8.67 35.38 -4.38
C GLY A 83 9.27 34.06 -3.86
N ASN A 84 10.33 34.08 -3.04
CA ASN A 84 10.95 32.89 -2.41
C ASN A 84 10.03 32.05 -1.50
N HIS A 85 8.76 32.41 -1.36
CA HIS A 85 7.73 31.70 -0.59
C HIS A 85 6.57 31.22 -1.47
N VAL A 86 6.65 31.44 -2.79
CA VAL A 86 5.65 31.02 -3.77
C VAL A 86 6.22 29.83 -4.51
N ILE A 87 5.47 28.73 -4.55
CA ILE A 87 5.83 27.55 -5.36
C ILE A 87 5.03 27.64 -6.65
N SER A 88 5.70 27.55 -7.80
CA SER A 88 5.03 27.68 -9.10
C SER A 88 4.25 26.40 -9.45
N GLU A 89 3.37 26.51 -10.46
CA GLU A 89 2.48 25.41 -10.84
C GLU A 89 3.28 24.16 -11.24
N GLY A 90 2.94 23.03 -10.62
CA GLY A 90 3.56 21.74 -10.94
C GLY A 90 4.98 21.55 -10.38
N GLU A 91 5.48 22.45 -9.54
CA GLU A 91 6.79 22.31 -8.88
C GLU A 91 6.72 21.56 -7.56
N LEU A 92 5.56 21.56 -6.88
CA LEU A 92 5.30 20.68 -5.74
C LEU A 92 4.72 19.35 -6.23
N VAL A 93 5.53 18.29 -6.16
CA VAL A 93 5.20 16.99 -6.74
C VAL A 93 5.15 15.92 -5.65
N TYR A 94 3.96 15.38 -5.41
CA TYR A 94 3.82 14.11 -4.70
C TYR A 94 3.95 12.95 -5.69
N SER A 95 4.76 11.96 -5.35
CA SER A 95 4.95 10.75 -6.16
C SER A 95 4.88 9.51 -5.28
N THR A 96 4.32 8.43 -5.82
CA THR A 96 4.33 7.12 -5.18
C THR A 96 4.72 6.04 -6.18
N ARG A 97 5.37 4.99 -5.69
CA ARG A 97 5.82 3.87 -6.51
C ARG A 97 5.56 2.55 -5.81
N GLN A 98 4.88 1.66 -6.53
CA GLN A 98 4.63 0.30 -6.05
C GLN A 98 5.91 -0.52 -5.98
N PHE A 99 5.91 -1.52 -5.11
CA PHE A 99 7.02 -2.45 -4.93
C PHE A 99 6.52 -3.85 -4.59
N SER A 100 7.32 -4.86 -4.93
CA SER A 100 6.99 -6.25 -4.65
C SER A 100 7.18 -6.57 -3.17
N ASN A 101 6.25 -7.35 -2.63
CA ASN A 101 6.24 -7.83 -1.27
C ASN A 101 5.95 -9.33 -1.26
N LYS A 102 6.85 -10.12 -0.66
CA LYS A 102 6.66 -11.57 -0.56
C LYS A 102 5.50 -11.87 0.39
N TYR A 103 4.70 -12.90 0.11
CA TYR A 103 3.71 -13.35 1.09
C TYR A 103 4.40 -13.78 2.39
N VAL A 104 3.77 -13.52 3.55
CA VAL A 104 4.36 -13.85 4.86
C VAL A 104 4.52 -15.36 4.97
N LEU A 105 3.47 -16.13 4.68
CA LEU A 105 3.49 -17.59 4.56
C LEU A 105 4.70 -18.11 3.75
N VAL A 106 4.91 -17.57 2.55
CA VAL A 106 6.02 -17.96 1.66
C VAL A 106 7.39 -17.63 2.28
N SER A 107 7.49 -16.51 2.98
CA SER A 107 8.73 -16.06 3.60
C SER A 107 9.09 -16.91 4.82
N GLU A 108 8.11 -17.17 5.69
CA GLU A 108 8.30 -17.92 6.94
C GLU A 108 8.49 -19.42 6.72
N LEU A 109 7.84 -19.99 5.71
CA LEU A 109 8.04 -21.39 5.32
C LEU A 109 9.27 -21.60 4.43
N GLY A 110 9.98 -20.53 4.05
CA GLY A 110 11.14 -20.62 3.17
C GLY A 110 10.82 -21.13 1.76
N LEU A 111 9.61 -20.88 1.27
CA LEU A 111 9.16 -21.35 -0.04
C LEU A 111 9.79 -20.53 -1.17
N ASP A 112 10.01 -21.22 -2.28
CA ASP A 112 10.59 -20.73 -3.53
C ASP A 112 9.83 -21.27 -4.74
N ALA A 113 10.30 -20.93 -5.95
CA ALA A 113 9.65 -21.33 -7.19
C ALA A 113 9.68 -22.85 -7.45
N GLY A 114 10.59 -23.59 -6.83
CA GLY A 114 10.66 -25.04 -6.95
C GLY A 114 9.75 -25.78 -5.96
N THR A 115 9.34 -25.10 -4.90
CA THR A 115 8.54 -25.67 -3.80
C THR A 115 7.10 -25.14 -3.75
N THR A 116 6.82 -24.01 -4.39
CA THR A 116 5.48 -23.45 -4.50
C THR A 116 4.75 -24.05 -5.71
N PRO A 117 3.64 -24.79 -5.53
CA PRO A 117 2.81 -25.25 -6.63
C PRO A 117 2.43 -24.08 -7.54
N ALA A 118 2.56 -24.25 -8.85
CA ALA A 118 2.21 -23.21 -9.83
C ALA A 118 0.74 -22.75 -9.72
N GLU A 119 -0.11 -23.63 -9.18
CA GLU A 119 -1.55 -23.45 -9.00
C GLU A 119 -1.90 -22.56 -7.80
N LEU A 120 -1.01 -22.43 -6.80
CA LEU A 120 -1.23 -21.59 -5.61
C LEU A 120 -0.95 -20.09 -5.87
N GLY A 121 -0.70 -19.73 -7.13
CA GLY A 121 -0.41 -18.36 -7.55
C GLY A 121 1.05 -17.96 -7.37
N GLY A 122 1.33 -16.66 -7.47
CA GLY A 122 2.67 -16.10 -7.34
C GLY A 122 3.17 -16.08 -5.88
N MET A 123 4.48 -15.94 -5.70
CA MET A 123 5.12 -15.82 -4.37
C MET A 123 5.04 -14.41 -3.76
N PHE A 124 4.59 -13.43 -4.54
CA PHE A 124 4.60 -12.02 -4.20
C PHE A 124 3.28 -11.36 -4.59
N TYR A 125 2.95 -10.29 -3.88
CA TYR A 125 1.98 -9.29 -4.27
C TYR A 125 2.66 -7.92 -4.30
N TYR A 126 1.99 -6.91 -4.83
CA TYR A 126 2.57 -5.58 -4.96
C TYR A 126 1.88 -4.61 -4.00
N LYS A 127 2.69 -3.82 -3.29
CA LYS A 127 2.23 -2.78 -2.37
C LYS A 127 2.46 -1.42 -2.98
N LEU A 128 1.53 -0.50 -2.74
CA LEU A 128 1.69 0.91 -3.07
C LEU A 128 1.21 1.74 -1.88
N PRO A 129 2.09 2.50 -1.21
CA PRO A 129 1.67 3.44 -0.19
C PRO A 129 1.13 4.71 -0.82
N TRP A 130 0.00 5.19 -0.33
CA TRP A 130 -0.65 6.38 -0.85
C TRP A 130 -1.15 7.25 0.29
N PHE A 131 -0.55 8.43 0.43
CA PHE A 131 -0.77 9.37 1.53
C PHE A 131 -0.61 8.72 2.92
N GLY A 132 0.53 8.04 3.11
CA GLY A 132 0.92 7.35 4.35
C GLY A 132 0.20 6.02 4.60
N LYS A 133 -0.76 5.63 3.74
CA LYS A 133 -1.55 4.40 3.89
C LYS A 133 -1.09 3.33 2.91
N PRO A 134 -0.74 2.12 3.37
CA PRO A 134 -0.37 1.03 2.46
C PRO A 134 -1.60 0.42 1.78
N TYR A 135 -1.53 0.28 0.46
CA TYR A 135 -2.49 -0.47 -0.35
C TYR A 135 -1.82 -1.63 -1.08
N ILE A 136 -2.63 -2.55 -1.59
CA ILE A 136 -2.24 -3.59 -2.53
C ILE A 136 -2.65 -3.16 -3.93
N THR A 137 -1.79 -3.36 -4.91
CA THR A 137 -2.15 -3.12 -6.32
C THR A 137 -2.72 -4.39 -6.92
N ILE A 138 -3.91 -4.30 -7.52
CA ILE A 138 -4.55 -5.42 -8.21
C ILE A 138 -3.83 -5.64 -9.55
N GLU A 139 -3.48 -6.89 -9.86
CA GLU A 139 -2.82 -7.25 -11.12
C GLU A 139 -1.55 -6.43 -11.45
N ASN A 140 -0.83 -5.98 -10.42
CA ASN A 140 0.37 -5.13 -10.59
C ASN A 140 0.06 -3.77 -11.28
N ASP A 141 -1.17 -3.29 -11.21
CA ASP A 141 -1.61 -1.98 -11.71
C ASP A 141 -1.68 -0.93 -10.58
N ALA A 142 -0.79 0.05 -10.62
CA ALA A 142 -0.69 1.14 -9.64
C ALA A 142 -1.97 2.01 -9.53
N SER A 143 -2.84 1.96 -10.54
CA SER A 143 -4.10 2.72 -10.56
C SER A 143 -5.26 1.97 -9.88
N GLN A 144 -5.10 0.68 -9.59
CA GLN A 144 -6.11 -0.17 -8.99
C GLN A 144 -5.67 -0.62 -7.59
N LEU A 145 -6.25 0.01 -6.57
CA LEU A 145 -5.85 -0.18 -5.18
C LEU A 145 -6.92 -0.92 -4.39
N ALA A 146 -6.46 -1.87 -3.56
CA ALA A 146 -7.29 -2.58 -2.59
C ALA A 146 -6.64 -2.62 -1.20
N ASN A 147 -7.47 -2.82 -0.18
CA ASN A 147 -6.97 -3.09 1.17
C ASN A 147 -6.62 -4.56 1.32
N LEU A 148 -5.57 -4.85 2.09
CA LEU A 148 -5.27 -6.21 2.53
C LEU A 148 -6.27 -6.61 3.62
N VAL A 149 -7.03 -7.68 3.37
CA VAL A 149 -8.04 -8.20 4.32
C VAL A 149 -7.40 -9.15 5.32
N ILE A 150 -6.70 -10.16 4.80
CA ILE A 150 -6.03 -11.20 5.59
C ILE A 150 -4.63 -11.46 5.05
N ASN A 151 -3.70 -11.78 5.94
CA ASN A 151 -2.34 -12.18 5.60
C ASN A 151 -1.86 -13.17 6.66
N GLN A 152 -1.63 -14.42 6.24
CA GLN A 152 -1.36 -15.50 7.17
C GLN A 152 0.14 -15.77 7.36
N GLY A 153 0.50 -16.09 8.59
CA GLY A 153 1.82 -16.59 8.98
C GLY A 153 2.03 -18.07 8.62
N GLY A 154 3.28 -18.52 8.62
CA GLY A 154 3.67 -19.90 8.29
C GLY A 154 3.22 -20.94 9.31
N SER A 155 3.01 -20.53 10.56
CA SER A 155 2.49 -21.41 11.62
C SER A 155 0.97 -21.32 11.79
N GLU A 156 0.32 -20.34 11.17
CA GLU A 156 -1.11 -20.10 11.32
C GLU A 156 -1.92 -21.12 10.53
N LYS A 157 -2.85 -21.79 11.20
CA LYS A 157 -3.72 -22.80 10.60
C LYS A 157 -5.15 -22.58 11.06
N LYS A 158 -6.08 -22.69 10.13
CA LYS A 158 -7.52 -22.74 10.41
C LYS A 158 -8.01 -24.15 10.07
N MET A 159 -8.62 -24.81 11.05
CA MET A 159 -9.37 -26.05 10.81
C MET A 159 -10.85 -25.69 10.65
N LEU A 160 -11.48 -26.26 9.62
CA LEU A 160 -12.90 -26.08 9.31
C LEU A 160 -13.52 -27.45 9.03
N LYS A 161 -14.73 -27.67 9.53
CA LYS A 161 -15.58 -28.82 9.20
C LYS A 161 -16.60 -28.43 8.14
N ALA A 162 -17.20 -29.42 7.49
CA ALA A 162 -18.34 -29.16 6.60
C ALA A 162 -19.46 -28.42 7.36
N GLY A 163 -19.99 -27.37 6.74
CA GLY A 163 -20.93 -26.42 7.32
C GLY A 163 -20.30 -25.29 8.15
N GLU A 164 -18.99 -25.29 8.40
CA GLU A 164 -18.33 -24.20 9.13
C GLU A 164 -17.90 -23.07 8.20
N THR A 165 -18.02 -21.84 8.73
CA THR A 165 -17.60 -20.60 8.07
C THR A 165 -16.42 -19.99 8.80
N TRP A 166 -15.43 -19.53 8.03
CA TRP A 166 -14.33 -18.73 8.50
C TRP A 166 -14.55 -17.26 8.15
N ASP A 167 -14.70 -16.43 9.18
CA ASP A 167 -14.62 -14.97 9.03
C ASP A 167 -13.16 -14.55 8.71
N LEU A 168 -12.96 -14.00 7.51
CA LEU A 168 -11.68 -13.47 7.04
C LEU A 168 -11.48 -12.00 7.44
N GLY A 169 -12.55 -11.34 7.92
CA GLY A 169 -12.60 -9.91 8.21
C GLY A 169 -13.13 -9.07 7.03
N LYS A 170 -13.47 -7.81 7.31
CA LYS A 170 -14.01 -6.85 6.32
C LYS A 170 -15.23 -7.38 5.56
N ASP A 171 -16.08 -8.12 6.27
CA ASP A 171 -17.28 -8.80 5.76
C ASP A 171 -17.00 -9.93 4.75
N TYR A 172 -15.74 -10.34 4.56
CA TYR A 172 -15.40 -11.51 3.77
C TYR A 172 -15.45 -12.77 4.62
N SER A 173 -16.01 -13.85 4.06
CA SER A 173 -16.04 -15.14 4.74
C SER A 173 -15.86 -16.30 3.76
N LEU A 174 -15.28 -17.40 4.24
CA LEU A 174 -15.08 -18.63 3.47
C LEU A 174 -15.79 -19.78 4.16
N THR A 175 -16.74 -20.41 3.47
CA THR A 175 -17.53 -21.53 4.01
C THR A 175 -17.11 -22.84 3.39
N VAL A 176 -16.94 -23.87 4.21
CA VAL A 176 -16.80 -25.26 3.74
C VAL A 176 -18.19 -25.83 3.56
N ASN A 177 -18.66 -25.95 2.33
CA ASN A 177 -20.00 -26.47 2.06
C ASN A 177 -20.06 -27.97 2.32
N GLN A 178 -19.13 -28.71 1.69
CA GLN A 178 -19.06 -30.17 1.77
C GLN A 178 -17.62 -30.66 1.63
N ILE A 179 -17.37 -31.85 2.16
CA ILE A 179 -16.16 -32.64 1.98
C ILE A 179 -16.60 -33.93 1.31
N ASP A 180 -15.89 -34.38 0.28
CA ASP A 180 -16.23 -35.61 -0.40
C ASP A 180 -16.03 -36.84 0.50
N ILE A 181 -16.63 -37.97 0.07
CA ILE A 181 -16.63 -39.21 0.87
C ILE A 181 -15.21 -39.74 1.09
N GLU A 182 -14.31 -39.54 0.13
CA GLU A 182 -12.90 -39.96 0.22
C GLU A 182 -12.03 -39.01 1.05
N GLY A 183 -12.51 -37.81 1.38
CA GLY A 183 -11.76 -36.77 2.10
C GLY A 183 -10.66 -36.11 1.27
N LYS A 184 -10.75 -36.17 -0.06
CA LYS A 184 -9.78 -35.62 -1.02
C LYS A 184 -10.25 -34.32 -1.67
N LYS A 185 -11.56 -34.05 -1.68
CA LYS A 185 -12.12 -32.86 -2.34
C LYS A 185 -12.97 -32.07 -1.36
N VAL A 186 -12.82 -30.75 -1.41
CA VAL A 186 -13.56 -29.83 -0.55
C VAL A 186 -14.24 -28.77 -1.40
N TRP A 187 -15.54 -28.57 -1.20
CA TRP A 187 -16.31 -27.51 -1.83
C TRP A 187 -16.34 -26.28 -0.93
N PHE A 188 -15.79 -25.17 -1.42
CA PHE A 188 -15.81 -23.88 -0.75
C PHE A 188 -16.74 -22.88 -1.44
N SER A 189 -17.29 -21.94 -0.66
CA SER A 189 -17.90 -20.71 -1.16
C SER A 189 -17.30 -19.49 -0.46
N LEU A 190 -16.94 -18.47 -1.23
CA LEU A 190 -16.45 -17.16 -0.76
C LEU A 190 -17.60 -16.15 -0.79
N TYR A 191 -17.82 -15.45 0.33
CA TYR A 191 -18.88 -14.45 0.47
C TYR A 191 -18.33 -13.06 0.80
N LYS A 192 -19.12 -12.04 0.49
CA LYS A 192 -19.03 -10.70 1.07
C LYS A 192 -20.38 -10.26 1.63
N GLY A 193 -20.48 -10.21 2.95
CA GLY A 193 -21.78 -10.17 3.62
C GLY A 193 -22.60 -11.40 3.25
N ASP A 194 -23.82 -11.19 2.76
CA ASP A 194 -24.72 -12.27 2.33
C ASP A 194 -24.58 -12.64 0.84
N ASN A 195 -23.72 -11.95 0.10
CA ASN A 195 -23.56 -12.18 -1.35
C ASN A 195 -22.44 -13.20 -1.61
N GLU A 196 -22.78 -14.32 -2.25
CA GLU A 196 -21.78 -15.26 -2.77
C GLU A 196 -21.02 -14.59 -3.91
N LEU A 197 -19.69 -14.57 -3.81
CA LEU A 197 -18.80 -14.04 -4.85
C LEU A 197 -18.36 -15.14 -5.81
N GLU A 198 -18.01 -16.31 -5.27
CA GLU A 198 -17.44 -17.44 -6.01
C GLU A 198 -17.63 -18.74 -5.22
N SER A 199 -17.73 -19.87 -5.91
CA SER A 199 -17.70 -21.19 -5.28
C SER A 199 -16.97 -22.22 -6.14
N GLY A 200 -16.26 -23.15 -5.50
CA GLY A 200 -15.39 -24.08 -6.22
C GLY A 200 -14.97 -25.28 -5.40
N ILE A 201 -14.62 -26.36 -6.12
CA ILE A 201 -14.09 -27.60 -5.55
C ILE A 201 -12.56 -27.58 -5.66
N VAL A 202 -11.87 -27.82 -4.55
CA VAL A 202 -10.41 -27.95 -4.47
C VAL A 202 -10.07 -29.41 -4.14
N GLU A 203 -9.03 -29.95 -4.78
CA GLU A 203 -8.51 -31.33 -4.64
C GLU A 203 -7.04 -31.33 -4.19
#